data_AF-A0A350ZX71-F1
#
_entry.id   AF-A0A350ZX71-F1
#
_cell.length_a   1.000
_cell.length_b   1.000
_cell.length_c   1.000
_cell.angle_alpha   90.00
_cell.angle_beta   90.00
_cell.angle_gamma   90.00
#
_symmetry.space_group_name_H-M   'P 1'
#
loop_
_entity.id
_entity.type
_entity.pdbx_description
1 polymer ?
#
loop_
_entity_poly.entity_id
_entity_poly.type
_entity_poly.pdbx_seq_one_letter_code
_entity_poly.pdbx_strand_id
1 'polypeptide(L)'
;YWISGALTLVGLVPVRMLVPEIAPAKHQAAFDYTGAMLLFAVIASLLSLPTWATNFGKESPITWAIVVVGISALVVLWRHSKRAPNPVIDLGILSRGAFATPSAIYWLHMIFSSGVVYSLAFFINSRPGGTA
;
A
#
# COMPACT_ATOMS: atom_id res chain seq x y z
N TYR A 1 -21.99 -10.12 10.44
CA TYR A 1 -21.30 -9.23 11.40
C TYR A 1 -21.12 -9.84 12.79
N TRP A 2 -22.11 -10.52 13.39
CA TRP A 2 -22.00 -11.15 14.72
C TRP A 2 -20.93 -12.25 14.82
N ILE A 3 -20.83 -13.13 13.82
CA ILE A 3 -19.85 -14.23 13.79
C ILE A 3 -18.42 -13.68 13.77
N SER A 4 -18.15 -12.65 12.97
CA SER A 4 -16.84 -12.00 12.90
C SER A 4 -16.45 -11.34 14.22
N GLY A 5 -17.40 -10.69 14.91
CA GLY A 5 -17.18 -10.09 16.23
C GLY A 5 -16.85 -11.14 17.29
N ALA A 6 -17.61 -12.25 17.31
CA ALA A 6 -17.34 -13.37 18.22
C ALA A 6 -15.95 -13.98 17.97
N LEU A 7 -15.58 -14.19 16.70
CA LEU A 7 -14.26 -14.70 16.33
C LEU A 7 -13.13 -13.75 16.77
N THR A 8 -13.36 -12.45 16.67
CA THR A 8 -12.36 -11.43 17.06
C THR A 8 -12.13 -11.44 18.57
N LEU A 9 -13.20 -11.55 19.36
CA LEU A 9 -13.10 -11.66 20.81
C LEU A 9 -12.36 -12.94 21.22
N VAL A 10 -12.67 -14.08 20.60
CA VAL A 10 -11.97 -15.35 20.85
C VAL A 10 -10.50 -15.24 20.47
N GLY A 11 -10.16 -14.54 19.38
CA GLY A 11 -8.78 -14.32 18.94
C GLY A 11 -7.97 -13.38 19.85
N LEU A 12 -8.61 -12.42 20.52
CA LEU A 12 -7.92 -11.48 21.42
C LEU A 12 -7.48 -12.12 22.75
N VAL A 13 -8.20 -13.12 23.24
CA VAL A 13 -7.88 -13.84 24.47
C VAL A 13 -6.46 -14.44 24.47
N PRO A 14 -6.06 -15.26 23.48
CA PRO A 14 -4.71 -15.83 23.43
C PRO A 14 -3.64 -14.76 23.17
N VAL A 15 -3.93 -13.71 22.40
CA VAL A 15 -3.01 -12.58 22.20
C VAL A 15 -2.65 -11.92 23.53
N ARG A 16 -3.65 -11.64 24.37
CA ARG A 16 -3.42 -11.06 25.70
C ARG A 16 -2.64 -11.98 26.63
N MET A 17 -2.80 -13.30 26.49
CA MET A 17 -2.13 -14.28 27.36
C MET A 17 -0.69 -14.57 26.93
N LEU A 18 -0.41 -14.55 25.62
CA LEU A 18 0.86 -15.00 25.05
C LEU A 18 1.79 -13.86 24.65
N VAL A 19 1.28 -12.65 24.40
CA VAL A 19 2.10 -11.51 23.98
C VAL A 19 2.60 -10.78 25.24
N PRO A 20 3.89 -10.87 25.59
CA PRO A 20 4.46 -10.10 26.68
C PRO A 20 4.35 -8.61 26.38
N GLU A 21 3.97 -7.84 27.39
CA GLU A 21 3.84 -6.39 27.27
C GLU A 21 5.22 -5.76 27.04
N ILE A 22 5.43 -5.21 25.84
CA ILE A 22 6.67 -4.54 25.49
C ILE A 22 6.65 -3.19 26.21
N ALA A 23 7.49 -3.04 27.24
CA ALA A 23 7.63 -1.77 27.94
C ALA A 23 7.91 -0.65 26.90
N PRO A 24 7.12 0.43 26.89
CA PRO A 24 7.31 1.49 25.91
C PRO A 24 8.75 2.01 26.02
N ALA A 25 9.47 1.99 24.90
CA ALA A 25 10.85 2.45 24.86
C ALA A 25 10.92 3.87 25.43
N LYS A 26 11.87 4.12 26.36
CA LYS A 26 12.06 5.38 27.11
C LYS A 26 12.27 6.64 26.23
N HIS A 27 12.35 6.49 24.91
CA HIS A 27 12.38 7.58 23.95
C HIS A 27 11.33 7.32 22.88
N GLN A 28 10.16 7.94 23.04
CA GLN A 28 9.25 8.12 21.91
C GLN A 28 9.90 9.14 20.98
N ALA A 29 10.61 8.63 19.96
CA ALA A 29 11.03 9.44 18.84
C ALA A 29 9.82 10.22 18.28
N ALA A 30 10.01 11.51 18.00
CA ALA A 30 8.96 12.33 17.40
C ALA A 30 8.50 11.70 16.08
N PHE A 31 7.18 11.62 15.89
CA PHE A 31 6.57 11.06 14.70
C PHE A 31 6.88 11.92 13.45
N ASP A 32 7.20 11.28 12.33
CA ASP A 32 7.51 11.94 11.07
C ASP A 32 6.24 12.35 10.30
N TYR A 33 5.59 13.43 10.77
CA TYR A 33 4.41 13.99 10.11
C TYR A 33 4.67 14.43 8.67
N THR A 34 5.89 14.91 8.39
CA THR A 34 6.25 15.37 7.04
C THR A 34 6.32 14.20 6.07
N GLY A 35 7.03 13.14 6.45
CA GLY A 35 7.07 11.90 5.69
C GLY A 35 5.69 11.27 5.54
N ALA A 36 4.87 11.27 6.60
CA ALA A 36 3.51 10.75 6.54
C ALA A 36 2.63 11.51 5.54
N MET A 37 2.73 12.85 5.49
CA MET A 37 1.93 13.65 4.57
C MET A 37 2.42 13.53 3.12
N LEU A 38 3.73 13.39 2.91
CA LEU A 38 4.29 13.08 1.59
C LEU A 38 3.85 11.69 1.11
N LEU A 39 3.88 10.68 1.98
CA LEU A 39 3.38 9.34 1.68
C LEU A 39 1.89 9.37 1.34
N PHE A 40 1.10 10.11 2.10
CA PHE A 40 -0.32 10.33 1.80
C PHE A 40 -0.50 10.94 0.41
N ALA A 41 0.25 11.98 0.05
CA ALA A 41 0.19 12.59 -1.27
C ALA A 41 0.54 11.61 -2.40
N VAL A 42 1.55 10.74 -2.21
CA VAL A 42 1.91 9.69 -3.17
C VAL A 42 0.76 8.71 -3.36
N ILE A 43 0.21 8.16 -2.27
CA ILE A 43 -0.86 7.17 -2.31
C ILE A 43 -2.13 7.79 -2.91
N ALA A 44 -2.51 8.99 -2.48
CA ALA A 44 -3.69 9.69 -3.00
C ALA A 44 -3.56 9.97 -4.51
N SER A 45 -2.37 10.38 -4.98
CA SER A 45 -2.13 10.62 -6.40
C SER A 45 -2.18 9.32 -7.21
N LEU A 46 -1.55 8.25 -6.72
CA LEU A 46 -1.54 6.95 -7.38
C LEU A 46 -2.94 6.33 -7.49
N LEU A 47 -3.71 6.35 -6.40
CA LEU A 47 -5.04 5.75 -6.36
C LEU A 47 -6.10 6.59 -7.09
N SER A 48 -5.90 7.90 -7.20
CA SER A 48 -6.83 8.76 -7.94
C SER A 48 -6.59 8.75 -9.45
N LEU A 49 -5.39 8.41 -9.92
CA LEU A 49 -5.05 8.44 -11.36
C LEU A 49 -6.07 7.76 -12.29
N PRO A 50 -6.58 6.54 -12.02
CA PRO A 50 -7.60 5.92 -12.86
C PRO A 50 -8.91 6.73 -12.91
N THR A 51 -9.28 7.35 -11.80
CA THR A 51 -10.47 8.19 -11.69
C THR A 51 -10.32 9.43 -12.57
N TRP A 52 -9.18 10.12 -12.51
CA TRP A 52 -8.95 11.31 -13.33
C TRP A 52 -8.81 10.95 -14.82
N ALA A 53 -8.10 9.88 -15.15
CA ALA A 53 -7.96 9.41 -16.53
C ALA A 53 -9.32 9.04 -17.15
N THR A 54 -10.24 8.48 -16.36
CA THR A 54 -11.60 8.13 -16.82
C THR A 54 -12.49 9.36 -16.98
N ASN A 55 -12.42 10.32 -16.04
CA ASN A 55 -13.30 11.49 -16.06
C ASN A 55 -12.82 12.61 -17.01
N PHE A 56 -11.51 12.82 -17.13
CA PHE A 56 -10.92 13.92 -17.90
C PHE A 56 -10.18 13.45 -19.16
N GLY A 57 -9.96 12.14 -19.30
CA GLY A 57 -9.19 11.57 -20.40
C GLY A 57 -7.69 11.49 -20.10
N LYS A 58 -7.02 10.53 -20.75
CA LYS A 58 -5.59 10.25 -20.58
C LYS A 58 -4.66 11.37 -21.10
N GLU A 59 -5.10 12.11 -22.12
CA GLU A 59 -4.32 13.20 -22.72
C GLU A 59 -4.55 14.55 -22.04
N SER A 60 -5.42 14.60 -21.03
CA SER A 60 -5.74 15.85 -20.35
C SER A 60 -4.55 16.36 -19.52
N PRO A 61 -4.21 17.66 -19.61
CA PRO A 61 -3.18 18.27 -18.76
C PRO A 61 -3.44 18.06 -17.27
N ILE A 62 -4.72 17.97 -16.90
CA ILE A 62 -5.16 17.77 -15.53
C ILE A 62 -4.81 16.36 -15.03
N THR A 63 -4.99 15.34 -15.87
CA THR A 63 -4.54 13.97 -15.58
C THR A 63 -3.01 13.91 -15.44
N TRP A 64 -2.28 14.69 -16.21
CA TRP A 64 -0.82 14.78 -16.05
C TRP A 64 -0.40 15.54 -14.79
N ALA A 65 -1.20 16.51 -14.32
CA ALA A 65 -0.92 17.21 -13.08
C ALA A 65 -0.86 16.26 -11.88
N ILE A 66 -1.79 15.29 -11.76
CA ILE A 66 -1.76 14.32 -10.65
C ILE A 66 -0.55 13.38 -10.73
N VAL A 67 -0.11 13.04 -11.95
CA VAL A 67 1.12 12.24 -12.16
C VAL A 67 2.35 13.02 -11.68
N VAL A 68 2.48 14.30 -12.08
CA VAL A 68 3.59 15.16 -11.66
C VAL A 68 3.59 15.37 -10.15
N VAL A 69 2.42 15.57 -9.53
CA VAL A 69 2.29 15.67 -8.07
C VAL A 69 2.72 14.37 -7.39
N GLY A 70 2.26 13.22 -7.86
CA GLY A 70 2.66 11.92 -7.31
C GLY A 70 4.16 11.64 -7.40
N ILE A 71 4.76 11.89 -8.57
CA ILE A 71 6.20 11.69 -8.80
C ILE A 71 7.02 12.66 -7.95
N SER A 72 6.66 13.94 -7.92
CA SER A 72 7.38 14.93 -7.13
C SER A 72 7.29 14.65 -5.64
N ALA A 73 6.10 14.30 -5.12
CA ALA A 73 5.92 13.87 -3.74
C ALA A 73 6.76 12.63 -3.41
N LEU A 74 6.83 11.64 -4.30
CA LEU A 74 7.65 10.44 -4.12
C LEU A 74 9.15 10.76 -4.06
N VAL A 75 9.63 11.63 -4.95
CA VAL A 75 11.05 12.05 -4.96
C VAL A 75 11.39 12.80 -3.68
N VAL A 76 10.51 13.71 -3.23
CA VAL A 76 10.70 14.46 -1.98
C VAL A 76 10.64 13.52 -0.78
N LEU A 77 9.69 12.59 -0.73
CA LEU A 77 9.59 11.56 0.30
C LEU A 77 10.87 10.74 0.37
N TRP A 78 11.37 10.27 -0.75
CA TRP A 78 12.60 9.48 -0.81
C TRP A 78 13.80 10.25 -0.26
N ARG A 79 13.94 11.53 -0.63
CA ARG A 79 15.01 12.40 -0.13
C ARG A 79 14.86 12.69 1.37
N HIS A 80 13.63 12.91 1.84
CA HIS A 80 13.30 13.15 3.24
C HIS A 80 13.59 11.90 4.09
N SER A 81 13.12 10.73 3.67
CA SER A 81 13.31 9.46 4.38
C SER A 81 14.78 9.05 4.52
N LYS A 82 15.66 9.50 3.62
CA LYS A 82 17.11 9.29 3.76
C LYS A 82 17.77 10.15 4.85
N ARG A 83 17.16 11.29 5.19
CA ARG A 83 17.73 12.30 6.09
C ARG A 83 17.04 12.33 7.45
N ALA A 84 15.77 11.91 7.50
CA ALA A 84 14.98 11.92 8.71
C ALA A 84 15.50 10.87 9.71
N PRO A 85 15.61 11.21 11.01
CA PRO A 85 16.11 10.29 12.04
C PRO A 85 15.15 9.12 12.31
N ASN A 86 13.84 9.31 12.11
CA ASN A 86 12.81 8.28 12.29
C ASN A 86 11.79 8.36 11.15
N PRO A 87 12.18 7.95 9.92
CA PRO A 87 11.35 8.15 8.74
C PRO A 87 10.11 7.26 8.77
N VAL A 88 8.98 7.76 8.24
CA VAL A 88 7.75 6.94 8.14
C VAL A 88 7.95 5.70 7.26
N ILE A 89 8.85 5.77 6.27
CA ILE A 89 9.33 4.64 5.48
C ILE A 89 10.83 4.51 5.69
N ASP A 90 11.24 3.41 6.29
CA ASP A 90 12.65 3.07 6.47
C ASP A 90 13.21 2.44 5.18
N LEU A 91 13.92 3.27 4.42
CA LEU A 91 14.60 2.87 3.18
C LEU A 91 15.74 1.86 3.43
N GLY A 92 16.32 1.86 4.63
CA GLY A 92 17.34 0.91 5.03
C GLY A 92 16.77 -0.50 5.05
N ILE A 93 15.60 -0.70 5.65
CA ILE A 93 14.89 -1.99 5.65
C ILE A 93 14.52 -2.40 4.23
N LEU A 94 13.95 -1.49 3.43
CA LEU A 94 13.56 -1.79 2.05
C LEU A 94 14.73 -2.27 1.18
N SER A 95 15.95 -1.81 1.45
CA SER A 95 17.16 -2.19 0.71
C SER A 95 17.80 -3.51 1.17
N ARG A 96 17.40 -4.06 2.32
CA ARG A 96 17.95 -5.31 2.85
C ARG A 96 17.37 -6.48 2.05
N GLY A 97 18.24 -7.36 1.53
CA GLY A 97 17.81 -8.55 0.79
C GLY A 97 16.82 -9.45 1.55
N ALA A 98 16.97 -9.55 2.88
CA ALA A 98 16.04 -10.29 3.74
C ALA A 98 14.61 -9.76 3.70
N PHE A 99 14.41 -8.48 3.39
CA PHE A 99 13.09 -7.87 3.21
C PHE A 99 12.72 -7.72 1.72
N ALA A 100 13.67 -7.26 0.90
CA ALA A 100 13.46 -6.98 -0.52
C ALA A 100 13.11 -8.24 -1.32
N THR A 101 13.81 -9.36 -1.09
CA THR A 101 13.60 -10.58 -1.87
C THR A 101 12.22 -11.19 -1.63
N PRO A 102 11.77 -11.43 -0.38
CA PRO A 102 10.39 -11.89 -0.15
C PRO A 102 9.33 -10.90 -0.65
N SER A 103 9.56 -9.60 -0.49
CA SER A 103 8.63 -8.57 -0.97
C SER A 103 8.50 -8.59 -2.49
N ALA A 104 9.60 -8.75 -3.23
CA ALA A 104 9.60 -8.86 -4.68
C ALA A 104 8.89 -10.13 -5.16
N ILE A 105 9.14 -11.28 -4.50
CA ILE A 105 8.44 -12.53 -4.78
C ILE A 105 6.93 -12.37 -4.55
N TYR A 106 6.54 -11.76 -3.42
CA TYR A 106 5.14 -11.52 -3.11
C TYR A 106 4.47 -10.59 -4.12
N TRP A 107 5.16 -9.52 -4.52
CA TRP A 107 4.64 -8.57 -5.50
C TRP A 107 4.46 -9.22 -6.88
N LEU A 108 5.44 -10.01 -7.32
CA LEU A 108 5.37 -10.82 -8.54
C LEU A 108 4.19 -11.81 -8.47
N HIS A 109 4.03 -12.49 -7.34
CA HIS A 109 2.90 -13.37 -7.09
C HIS A 109 1.56 -12.64 -7.20
N MET A 110 1.43 -11.43 -6.64
CA MET A 110 0.21 -10.62 -6.74
C MET A 110 -0.13 -10.24 -8.17
N ILE A 111 0.87 -9.93 -9.01
CA ILE A 111 0.66 -9.66 -10.44
C ILE A 111 0.12 -10.90 -11.16
N PHE A 112 0.75 -12.05 -10.97
CA PHE A 112 0.30 -13.29 -11.61
C PHE A 112 -1.08 -13.73 -11.12
N SER A 113 -1.33 -13.66 -9.83
CA SER A 113 -2.63 -13.96 -9.23
C SER A 113 -3.73 -13.06 -9.81
N SER A 114 -3.48 -11.75 -9.88
CA SER A 114 -4.41 -10.79 -10.52
C SER A 114 -4.64 -11.14 -11.99
N GLY A 115 -3.58 -11.48 -12.72
CA GLY A 115 -3.67 -11.90 -14.12
C GLY A 115 -4.54 -13.14 -14.34
N VAL A 116 -4.43 -14.14 -13.47
CA VAL A 116 -5.28 -15.34 -13.50
C VAL A 116 -6.75 -14.97 -13.26
N VAL A 117 -7.03 -14.13 -12.24
CA VAL A 117 -8.39 -13.68 -11.93
C VAL A 117 -9.02 -12.94 -13.11
N TYR A 118 -8.30 -11.99 -13.71
CA TYR A 118 -8.80 -11.25 -14.88
C TYR A 118 -8.96 -12.15 -16.11
N SER A 119 -8.00 -13.03 -16.39
CA SER A 119 -8.08 -13.95 -17.54
C SER A 119 -9.27 -14.89 -17.41
N LEU A 120 -9.54 -15.40 -16.21
CA LEU A 120 -10.71 -16.23 -15.93
C LEU A 120 -12.00 -15.43 -16.13
N ALA A 121 -12.07 -14.20 -15.61
CA ALA A 121 -13.22 -13.33 -15.81
C ALA A 121 -13.50 -13.06 -17.29
N PHE A 122 -12.48 -12.75 -18.09
CA PHE A 122 -12.63 -12.57 -19.54
C PHE A 122 -13.09 -13.85 -20.23
N PHE A 123 -12.51 -15.00 -19.87
CA PHE A 123 -12.87 -16.28 -20.46
C PHE A 123 -14.32 -16.68 -20.19
N ILE A 124 -14.82 -16.43 -18.97
CA ILE A 124 -16.23 -16.66 -18.62
C ILE A 124 -17.14 -15.72 -19.42
N ASN A 125 -16.85 -14.42 -19.46
CA ASN A 125 -17.66 -13.42 -20.16
C ASN A 125 -17.65 -13.56 -21.70
N SER A 126 -16.59 -14.14 -22.27
CA SER A 126 -16.46 -14.27 -23.73
C SER A 126 -17.16 -15.51 -24.31
N ARG A 127 -17.70 -16.39 -23.46
CA ARG A 127 -18.45 -17.57 -23.88
C ARG A 127 -19.91 -17.20 -24.17
N PRO A 128 -20.54 -17.76 -25.22
CA PRO A 128 -21.98 -17.57 -25.44
C PRO A 128 -22.78 -18.05 -24.22
N GLY A 129 -23.51 -17.15 -23.56
CA GLY A 129 -24.26 -17.43 -22.32
C GLY A 129 -23.49 -17.19 -21.01
N GLY A 130 -22.27 -16.65 -21.06
CA GLY A 130 -21.53 -16.26 -19.87
C GLY A 130 -22.10 -15.00 -19.22
N THR A 131 -22.65 -15.13 -18.02
CA THR A 131 -22.97 -14.00 -17.13
C THR A 131 -22.12 -14.12 -15.87
N ALA A 132 -21.40 -13.06 -15.53
CA ALA A 132 -20.66 -12.94 -14.27
C ALA A 132 -21.59 -12.70 -13.08
#